data_AF-A0AAX2J171-F1
#
_entry.id   AF-A0AAX2J171-F1
#
_cell.length_a   1.000
_cell.length_b   1.000
_cell.length_c   1.000
_cell.angle_alpha   90.00
_cell.angle_beta   90.00
_cell.angle_gamma   90.00
#
_symmetry.space_group_name_H-M   'P 1'
#
loop_
_entity.id
_entity.type
_entity.pdbx_description
1 polymer ?
#
loop_
_entity_poly.entity_id
_entity_poly.type
_entity_poly.pdbx_seq_one_letter_code
_entity_poly.pdbx_strand_id
1 'polypeptide(L)'
;MLQIYNTLTRQKEKFEPLDPKNVRMYVCGMTVYDYCHLGHARVLVVFDMIARWLRQHGYPLTYVRNITDIDDKIIKRANERGITIQELTEEFITAMNEDSDKLGVLRPDVEPKATEHIPQMIQMIEDLIANGKAYPAANGDVYYAVREFAAYGQLSGKSLDDLRAGERVDVDTNKRDPLDFVLWKAAKPEEPHWNSPWGKGRPGWHIECSAMGGELFGQTFDIHGGGADLQFPHHENEIAQSCGAHNSSCNHNHGDKIIQSHVKYWLHNGFIRVDNEKMSKSLGNFFTIRDVLKKYQPEVVRFFILRAHYRSPLNYSDAHLDDAKNSLARLYNTLNNVAPAAFELTENTNEYTRKFFAAMNDDFGTAEAMSVLFELANEANKHNSAEFAGCLKALGGMLGLLQEEPQAFLQSGASDDGLSADEINELIAQRKTARETKNWAESDRIRDVLAAHKIIVKDSADGTTWTRG
;
A
#
# COMPACT_ATOMS: atom_id res chain seq x y z
N MET A 1 8.93 8.41 -20.58
CA MET A 1 8.90 6.94 -20.74
C MET A 1 9.11 6.33 -19.38
N LEU A 2 8.20 5.45 -18.93
CA LEU A 2 8.25 4.85 -17.61
C LEU A 2 9.45 3.92 -17.44
N GLN A 3 10.19 4.11 -16.36
CA GLN A 3 11.19 3.20 -15.83
C GLN A 3 10.74 2.71 -14.45
N ILE A 4 11.00 1.44 -14.13
CA ILE A 4 10.62 0.83 -12.86
C ILE A 4 11.82 0.09 -12.31
N TYR A 5 12.07 0.20 -11.00
CA TYR A 5 13.07 -0.62 -10.36
C TYR A 5 12.57 -2.06 -10.21
N ASN A 6 13.28 -2.98 -10.85
CA ASN A 6 12.98 -4.39 -10.76
C ASN A 6 13.85 -5.04 -9.68
N THR A 7 13.19 -5.58 -8.65
CA THR A 7 13.88 -6.23 -7.52
C THR A 7 14.74 -7.41 -7.98
N LEU A 8 14.30 -8.12 -9.01
CA LEU A 8 14.97 -9.28 -9.56
C LEU A 8 16.37 -8.94 -10.11
N THR A 9 16.48 -7.81 -10.80
CA THR A 9 17.73 -7.36 -11.45
C THR A 9 18.47 -6.27 -10.69
N ARG A 10 17.82 -5.68 -9.68
CA ARG A 10 18.35 -4.62 -8.82
C ARG A 10 18.69 -3.33 -9.56
N GLN A 11 17.99 -3.03 -10.65
CA GLN A 11 18.19 -1.83 -11.46
C GLN A 11 16.85 -1.26 -11.93
N LYS A 12 16.85 0.02 -12.33
CA LYS A 12 15.73 0.63 -13.05
C LYS A 12 15.73 0.14 -14.49
N GLU A 13 14.59 -0.35 -14.94
CA GLU A 13 14.39 -0.92 -16.28
C GLU A 13 13.29 -0.14 -16.98
N LYS A 14 13.40 0.01 -18.30
CA LYS A 14 12.29 0.53 -19.09
C LYS A 14 11.09 -0.41 -18.93
N PHE A 15 9.94 0.15 -18.61
CA PHE A 15 8.72 -0.63 -18.54
C PHE A 15 8.19 -0.93 -19.94
N GLU A 16 8.23 -2.21 -20.30
CA GLU A 16 7.67 -2.76 -21.53
C GLU A 16 6.69 -3.89 -21.16
N PRO A 17 5.38 -3.74 -21.44
CA PRO A 17 4.41 -4.78 -21.15
C PRO A 17 4.60 -6.00 -22.05
N LEU A 18 4.23 -7.18 -21.55
CA LEU A 18 4.15 -8.44 -22.28
C LEU A 18 3.03 -8.40 -23.32
N ASP A 19 1.89 -7.81 -22.97
CA ASP A 19 0.78 -7.52 -23.87
C ASP A 19 0.44 -6.02 -23.80
N PRO A 20 0.66 -5.24 -24.88
CA PRO A 20 0.29 -3.82 -24.93
C PRO A 20 -1.21 -3.55 -24.69
N LYS A 21 -2.08 -4.55 -24.85
CA LYS A 21 -3.52 -4.44 -24.65
C LYS A 21 -3.97 -4.80 -23.23
N ASN A 22 -3.10 -5.39 -22.41
CA ASN A 22 -3.42 -5.74 -21.03
C ASN A 22 -2.16 -5.83 -20.16
N VAL A 23 -1.92 -4.79 -19.36
CA VAL A 23 -0.90 -4.82 -18.31
C VAL A 23 -1.47 -5.57 -17.11
N ARG A 24 -0.83 -6.66 -16.70
CA ARG A 24 -1.30 -7.51 -15.60
C ARG A 24 -0.45 -7.28 -14.36
N MET A 25 -1.06 -6.72 -13.32
CA MET A 25 -0.41 -6.45 -12.05
C MET A 25 -1.06 -7.26 -10.93
N TYR A 26 -0.29 -8.11 -10.26
CA TYR A 26 -0.71 -8.83 -9.07
C TYR A 26 0.00 -8.23 -7.85
N VAL A 27 -0.71 -7.98 -6.74
CA VAL A 27 -0.10 -7.53 -5.49
C VAL A 27 -0.61 -8.42 -4.37
N CYS A 28 0.29 -9.01 -3.59
CA CYS A 28 -0.10 -9.80 -2.42
C CYS A 28 -0.91 -8.94 -1.44
N GLY A 29 -2.11 -9.41 -1.08
CA GLY A 29 -3.00 -8.70 -0.17
C GLY A 29 -2.84 -9.11 1.29
N MET A 30 -3.96 -9.08 2.02
CA MET A 30 -3.94 -9.13 3.49
C MET A 30 -4.45 -10.47 4.02
N THR A 31 -3.81 -10.94 5.09
CA THR A 31 -4.39 -11.97 5.97
C THR A 31 -5.43 -11.34 6.88
N VAL A 32 -6.70 -11.64 6.63
CA VAL A 32 -7.86 -10.98 7.24
C VAL A 32 -8.27 -11.62 8.59
N TYR A 33 -7.33 -11.59 9.55
CA TYR A 33 -7.57 -12.07 10.93
C TYR A 33 -7.68 -10.94 11.97
N ASP A 34 -7.35 -9.71 11.58
CA ASP A 34 -7.32 -8.53 12.45
C ASP A 34 -7.37 -7.23 11.63
N TYR A 35 -7.52 -6.08 12.30
CA TYR A 35 -7.49 -4.78 11.64
C TYR A 35 -6.16 -4.47 10.95
N CYS A 36 -6.24 -3.75 9.83
CA CYS A 36 -5.07 -3.28 9.11
C CYS A 36 -4.28 -2.24 9.90
N HIS A 37 -2.96 -2.28 9.78
CA HIS A 37 -2.05 -1.31 10.39
C HIS A 37 -1.38 -0.42 9.35
N LEU A 38 -0.60 0.55 9.81
CA LEU A 38 0.04 1.52 8.93
C LEU A 38 0.99 0.90 7.89
N GLY A 39 1.54 -0.29 8.19
CA GLY A 39 2.30 -1.08 7.23
C GLY A 39 1.45 -1.56 6.06
N HIS A 40 0.23 -2.03 6.33
CA HIS A 40 -0.75 -2.37 5.29
C HIS A 40 -1.21 -1.13 4.53
N ALA A 41 -1.48 -0.02 5.23
CA ALA A 41 -1.82 1.26 4.58
C ALA A 41 -0.78 1.67 3.55
N ARG A 42 0.51 1.45 3.85
CA ARG A 42 1.59 1.75 2.92
C ARG A 42 1.48 0.93 1.63
N VAL A 43 1.30 -0.38 1.72
CA VAL A 43 1.15 -1.26 0.54
C VAL A 43 -0.08 -0.81 -0.26
N LEU A 44 -1.22 -0.63 0.41
CA LEU A 44 -2.48 -0.21 -0.20
C LEU A 44 -2.35 1.10 -0.98
N VAL A 45 -1.78 2.14 -0.36
CA VAL A 45 -1.63 3.47 -0.97
C VAL A 45 -0.57 3.49 -2.07
N VAL A 46 0.55 2.78 -1.90
CA VAL A 46 1.62 2.73 -2.91
C VAL A 46 1.14 2.05 -4.19
N PHE A 47 0.50 0.88 -4.08
CA PHE A 47 0.05 0.15 -5.27
C PHE A 47 -1.20 0.76 -5.90
N ASP A 48 -2.02 1.49 -5.14
CA ASP A 48 -3.04 2.39 -5.70
C ASP A 48 -2.42 3.52 -6.53
N MET A 49 -1.38 4.20 -6.02
CA MET A 49 -0.66 5.22 -6.78
C MET A 49 -0.05 4.64 -8.07
N ILE A 50 0.58 3.47 -8.01
CA ILE A 50 1.13 2.80 -9.19
C ILE A 50 0.02 2.48 -10.18
N ALA A 51 -1.12 1.93 -9.73
CA ALA A 51 -2.26 1.62 -10.58
C ALA A 51 -2.82 2.88 -11.25
N ARG A 52 -3.00 3.97 -10.49
CA ARG A 52 -3.44 5.27 -11.00
C ARG A 52 -2.47 5.80 -12.06
N TRP A 53 -1.16 5.74 -11.80
CA TRP A 53 -0.15 6.20 -12.74
C TRP A 53 -0.14 5.39 -14.04
N LEU A 54 -0.20 4.05 -13.95
CA LEU A 54 -0.24 3.19 -15.14
C LEU A 54 -1.47 3.49 -16.01
N ARG A 55 -2.65 3.62 -15.40
CA ARG A 55 -3.88 3.99 -16.12
C ARG A 55 -3.77 5.38 -16.76
N GLN A 56 -3.23 6.36 -16.01
CA GLN A 56 -3.02 7.72 -16.50
C GLN A 56 -2.00 7.79 -17.64
N HIS A 57 -1.00 6.91 -17.64
CA HIS A 57 -0.02 6.77 -18.72
C HIS A 57 -0.60 6.09 -19.97
N GLY A 58 -1.87 5.66 -19.92
CA GLY A 58 -2.58 5.03 -21.02
C GLY A 58 -2.45 3.51 -21.07
N TYR A 59 -1.90 2.87 -20.03
CA TYR A 59 -1.85 1.41 -19.97
C TYR A 59 -3.22 0.82 -19.61
N PRO A 60 -3.75 -0.13 -20.40
CA PRO A 60 -4.94 -0.90 -20.04
C PRO A 60 -4.57 -1.90 -18.93
N LEU A 61 -4.71 -1.47 -17.68
CA LEU A 61 -4.33 -2.24 -16.50
C LEU A 61 -5.45 -3.17 -16.02
N THR A 62 -5.09 -4.44 -15.77
CA THR A 62 -5.82 -5.35 -14.88
C THR A 62 -5.02 -5.52 -13.58
N TYR A 63 -5.56 -4.99 -12.49
CA TYR A 63 -4.99 -5.02 -11.15
C TYR A 63 -5.69 -6.06 -10.27
N VAL A 64 -4.93 -7.06 -9.82
CA VAL A 64 -5.37 -8.11 -8.89
C VAL A 64 -4.70 -7.93 -7.54
N ARG A 65 -5.47 -8.10 -6.46
CA ARG A 65 -4.95 -8.21 -5.10
C ARG A 65 -5.72 -9.30 -4.35
N ASN A 66 -5.07 -10.34 -3.84
CA ASN A 66 -5.81 -11.42 -3.17
C ASN A 66 -6.24 -11.07 -1.75
N ILE A 67 -7.09 -11.93 -1.19
CA ILE A 67 -7.41 -11.98 0.23
C ILE A 67 -7.00 -13.37 0.75
N THR A 68 -6.09 -13.40 1.72
CA THR A 68 -5.78 -14.62 2.46
C THR A 68 -6.84 -14.81 3.53
N ASP A 69 -7.84 -15.64 3.27
CA ASP A 69 -8.97 -15.95 4.16
C ASP A 69 -8.87 -17.35 4.80
N ILE A 70 -7.71 -18.00 4.68
CA ILE A 70 -7.34 -19.22 5.40
C ILE A 70 -5.86 -19.18 5.79
N ASP A 71 -5.55 -19.20 7.09
CA ASP A 71 -4.19 -19.21 7.64
C ASP A 71 -4.20 -19.67 9.11
N ASP A 72 -3.05 -20.08 9.65
CA ASP A 72 -2.88 -20.43 11.06
C ASP A 72 -3.36 -19.30 12.00
N LYS A 73 -3.13 -18.02 11.65
CA LYS A 73 -3.57 -16.86 12.45
C LYS A 73 -5.08 -16.68 12.44
N ILE A 74 -5.73 -16.94 11.30
CA ILE A 74 -7.18 -16.87 11.13
C ILE A 74 -7.84 -17.94 11.98
N ILE A 75 -7.38 -19.20 11.84
CA ILE A 75 -7.90 -20.34 12.61
C ILE A 75 -7.74 -20.08 14.11
N LYS A 76 -6.55 -19.66 14.54
CA LYS A 76 -6.29 -19.36 15.95
C LYS A 76 -7.23 -18.28 16.48
N ARG A 77 -7.38 -17.15 15.78
CA ARG A 77 -8.24 -16.04 16.21
C ARG A 77 -9.72 -16.40 16.19
N ALA A 78 -10.17 -17.18 15.20
CA ALA A 78 -11.55 -17.66 15.12
C ALA A 78 -11.89 -18.55 16.32
N ASN A 79 -10.98 -19.47 16.67
CA ASN A 79 -11.11 -20.32 17.86
C ASN A 79 -11.10 -19.51 19.16
N GLU A 80 -10.21 -18.51 19.29
CA GLU A 80 -10.18 -17.59 20.45
C GLU A 80 -11.51 -16.84 20.65
N ARG A 81 -12.20 -16.52 19.54
CA ARG A 81 -13.50 -15.81 19.54
C ARG A 81 -14.71 -16.73 19.59
N GLY A 82 -14.53 -18.04 19.40
CA GLY A 82 -15.64 -19.00 19.32
C GLY A 82 -16.54 -18.80 18.10
N ILE A 83 -15.99 -18.33 16.98
CA ILE A 83 -16.72 -18.10 15.71
C ILE A 83 -16.05 -18.87 14.56
N THR A 84 -16.73 -19.00 13.42
CA THR A 84 -16.15 -19.63 12.22
C THR A 84 -15.09 -18.75 11.56
N ILE A 85 -14.21 -19.35 10.75
CA ILE A 85 -13.25 -18.56 9.96
C ILE A 85 -13.96 -17.61 9.00
N GLN A 86 -15.10 -18.00 8.44
CA GLN A 86 -15.85 -17.19 7.47
C GLN A 86 -16.44 -15.94 8.12
N GLU A 87 -17.01 -16.08 9.33
CA GLU A 87 -17.50 -14.93 10.10
C GLU A 87 -16.36 -13.97 10.45
N LEU A 88 -15.21 -14.50 10.86
CA LEU A 88 -14.03 -13.70 11.18
C LEU A 88 -13.50 -12.94 9.95
N THR A 89 -13.33 -13.64 8.82
CA THR A 89 -12.70 -13.05 7.64
C THR A 89 -13.62 -12.06 6.96
N GLU A 90 -14.94 -12.29 6.91
CA GLU A 90 -15.89 -11.33 6.33
C GLU A 90 -15.95 -10.01 7.14
N GLU A 91 -15.86 -10.09 8.48
CA GLU A 91 -15.74 -8.91 9.34
C GLU A 91 -14.49 -8.10 9.00
N PHE A 92 -13.32 -8.76 8.89
CA PHE A 92 -12.06 -8.06 8.62
C PHE A 92 -11.85 -7.67 7.16
N ILE A 93 -12.48 -8.34 6.20
CA ILE A 93 -12.58 -7.87 4.81
C ILE A 93 -13.37 -6.57 4.78
N THR A 94 -14.53 -6.52 5.44
CA THR A 94 -15.33 -5.28 5.56
C THR A 94 -14.51 -4.17 6.20
N ALA A 95 -13.82 -4.47 7.31
CA ALA A 95 -13.01 -3.46 8.00
C ALA A 95 -11.81 -2.95 7.16
N MET A 96 -11.11 -3.84 6.46
CA MET A 96 -10.03 -3.51 5.54
C MET A 96 -10.51 -2.60 4.41
N ASN A 97 -11.69 -2.90 3.88
CA ASN A 97 -12.34 -2.16 2.82
C ASN A 97 -12.73 -0.74 3.25
N GLU A 98 -13.37 -0.60 4.42
CA GLU A 98 -13.66 0.70 5.03
C GLU A 98 -12.39 1.54 5.25
N ASP A 99 -11.30 0.91 5.73
CA ASP A 99 -10.03 1.60 5.98
C ASP A 99 -9.36 2.03 4.66
N SER A 100 -9.42 1.19 3.63
CA SER A 100 -8.90 1.49 2.29
C SER A 100 -9.66 2.65 1.64
N ASP A 101 -11.00 2.62 1.71
CA ASP A 101 -11.86 3.65 1.14
C ASP A 101 -11.62 5.00 1.80
N LYS A 102 -11.45 5.03 3.14
CA LYS A 102 -11.07 6.26 3.86
C LYS A 102 -9.74 6.83 3.36
N LEU A 103 -8.76 5.98 3.07
CA LEU A 103 -7.45 6.41 2.53
C LEU A 103 -7.49 6.76 1.02
N GLY A 104 -8.67 6.78 0.40
CA GLY A 104 -8.84 7.08 -1.02
C GLY A 104 -8.22 6.03 -1.96
N VAL A 105 -8.03 4.80 -1.48
CA VAL A 105 -7.50 3.68 -2.27
C VAL A 105 -8.58 3.15 -3.19
N LEU A 106 -8.30 3.05 -4.49
CA LEU A 106 -9.20 2.39 -5.43
C LEU A 106 -9.23 0.89 -5.18
N ARG A 107 -10.37 0.27 -5.48
CA ARG A 107 -10.48 -1.19 -5.44
C ARG A 107 -9.64 -1.82 -6.57
N PRO A 108 -9.03 -3.00 -6.33
CA PRO A 108 -8.48 -3.80 -7.41
C PRO A 108 -9.59 -4.19 -8.39
N ASP A 109 -9.23 -4.51 -9.63
CA ASP A 109 -10.19 -5.00 -10.63
C ASP A 109 -10.70 -6.40 -10.27
N VAL A 110 -9.86 -7.21 -9.59
CA VAL A 110 -10.23 -8.54 -9.07
C VAL A 110 -9.61 -8.74 -7.69
N GLU A 111 -10.40 -9.26 -6.74
CA GLU A 111 -9.97 -9.48 -5.36
C GLU A 111 -10.23 -10.95 -4.91
N PRO A 112 -9.46 -11.94 -5.43
CA PRO A 112 -9.75 -13.36 -5.21
C PRO A 112 -9.47 -13.79 -3.77
N LYS A 113 -10.32 -14.68 -3.21
CA LYS A 113 -10.15 -15.27 -1.87
C LYS A 113 -9.45 -16.63 -1.97
N ALA A 114 -8.47 -16.90 -1.12
CA ALA A 114 -7.74 -18.17 -1.14
C ALA A 114 -8.66 -19.40 -1.04
N THR A 115 -9.73 -19.35 -0.22
CA THR A 115 -10.69 -20.46 -0.08
C THR A 115 -11.48 -20.78 -1.36
N GLU A 116 -11.54 -19.87 -2.32
CA GLU A 116 -12.25 -20.04 -3.60
C GLU A 116 -11.37 -20.72 -4.67
N HIS A 117 -10.07 -20.83 -4.44
CA HIS A 117 -9.07 -21.32 -5.41
C HIS A 117 -8.37 -22.62 -4.97
N ILE A 118 -8.96 -23.37 -4.04
CA ILE A 118 -8.40 -24.64 -3.53
C ILE A 118 -8.14 -25.67 -4.64
N PRO A 119 -9.03 -25.90 -5.63
CA PRO A 119 -8.76 -26.84 -6.71
C PRO A 119 -7.49 -26.50 -7.51
N GLN A 120 -7.25 -25.22 -7.78
CA GLN A 120 -6.09 -24.72 -8.51
C GLN A 120 -4.80 -24.88 -7.69
N MET A 121 -4.88 -24.67 -6.38
CA MET A 121 -3.76 -24.95 -5.47
C MET A 121 -3.42 -26.45 -5.45
N ILE A 122 -4.43 -27.33 -5.37
CA ILE A 122 -4.21 -28.78 -5.44
C ILE A 122 -3.56 -29.18 -6.76
N GLN A 123 -4.07 -28.69 -7.90
CA GLN A 123 -3.51 -28.97 -9.21
C GLN A 123 -2.05 -28.54 -9.32
N MET A 124 -1.70 -27.33 -8.86
CA MET A 124 -0.32 -26.86 -8.89
C MET A 124 0.61 -27.72 -8.03
N ILE A 125 0.13 -28.23 -6.90
CA ILE A 125 0.92 -29.12 -6.04
C ILE A 125 1.13 -30.48 -6.72
N GLU A 126 0.12 -31.02 -7.41
CA GLU A 126 0.27 -32.23 -8.22
C GLU A 126 1.33 -32.04 -9.31
N ASP A 127 1.30 -30.92 -10.03
CA ASP A 127 2.29 -30.58 -11.06
C ASP A 127 3.70 -30.48 -10.47
N LEU A 128 3.84 -29.85 -9.30
CA LEU A 128 5.11 -29.75 -8.58
C LEU A 128 5.65 -31.12 -8.16
N ILE A 129 4.80 -32.03 -7.70
CA ILE A 129 5.20 -33.41 -7.38
C ILE A 129 5.63 -34.14 -8.64
N ALA A 130 4.85 -34.05 -9.71
CA ALA A 130 5.15 -34.70 -11.00
C ALA A 130 6.51 -34.22 -11.57
N ASN A 131 6.84 -32.94 -11.36
CA ASN A 131 8.11 -32.34 -11.77
C ASN A 131 9.27 -32.57 -10.79
N GLY A 132 9.05 -33.35 -9.71
CA GLY A 132 10.07 -33.64 -8.70
C GLY A 132 10.45 -32.44 -7.83
N LYS A 133 9.60 -31.41 -7.76
CA LYS A 133 9.82 -30.18 -6.97
C LYS A 133 9.10 -30.21 -5.61
N ALA A 134 8.25 -31.19 -5.38
CA ALA A 134 7.52 -31.36 -4.14
C ALA A 134 7.43 -32.84 -3.75
N TYR A 135 7.14 -33.10 -2.47
CA TYR A 135 6.94 -34.46 -1.97
C TYR A 135 5.93 -34.50 -0.82
N PRO A 136 5.05 -35.52 -0.78
CA PRO A 136 4.25 -35.80 0.40
C PRO A 136 5.14 -36.39 1.51
N ALA A 137 4.87 -36.02 2.75
CA ALA A 137 5.54 -36.51 3.94
C ALA A 137 4.63 -37.40 4.79
N ALA A 138 5.23 -38.16 5.72
CA ALA A 138 4.53 -39.15 6.53
C ALA A 138 3.50 -38.52 7.50
N ASN A 139 3.65 -37.24 7.84
CA ASN A 139 2.72 -36.48 8.66
C ASN A 139 1.46 -36.01 7.90
N GLY A 140 1.38 -36.27 6.59
CA GLY A 140 0.28 -35.84 5.71
C GLY A 140 0.48 -34.46 5.09
N ASP A 141 1.56 -33.75 5.44
CA ASP A 141 1.91 -32.51 4.76
C ASP A 141 2.53 -32.80 3.38
N VAL A 142 2.46 -31.82 2.49
CA VAL A 142 3.23 -31.79 1.24
C VAL A 142 4.19 -30.62 1.31
N TYR A 143 5.47 -30.89 1.09
CA TYR A 143 6.53 -29.89 1.12
C TYR A 143 7.10 -29.62 -0.27
N TYR A 144 7.53 -28.38 -0.49
CA TYR A 144 8.39 -28.02 -1.61
C TYR A 144 9.84 -28.38 -1.29
N ALA A 145 10.53 -29.04 -2.22
CA ALA A 145 11.94 -29.39 -2.11
C ALA A 145 12.82 -28.25 -2.63
N VAL A 146 13.26 -27.33 -1.76
CA VAL A 146 13.95 -26.10 -2.19
C VAL A 146 15.25 -26.36 -2.94
N ARG A 147 15.93 -27.47 -2.61
CA ARG A 147 17.17 -27.90 -3.29
C ARG A 147 16.96 -28.30 -4.74
N GLU A 148 15.73 -28.63 -5.12
CA GLU A 148 15.38 -28.97 -6.50
C GLU A 148 15.14 -27.72 -7.37
N PHE A 149 15.20 -26.52 -6.79
CA PHE A 149 15.11 -25.26 -7.53
C PHE A 149 16.44 -24.51 -7.46
N ALA A 150 17.29 -24.70 -8.47
CA ALA A 150 18.65 -24.15 -8.49
C ALA A 150 18.69 -22.61 -8.38
N ALA A 151 17.62 -21.92 -8.79
CA ALA A 151 17.50 -20.47 -8.74
C ALA A 151 16.95 -19.93 -7.40
N TYR A 152 16.70 -20.78 -6.41
CA TYR A 152 16.13 -20.37 -5.12
C TYR A 152 17.04 -19.36 -4.40
N GLY A 153 16.48 -18.21 -4.03
CA GLY A 153 17.20 -17.13 -3.37
C GLY A 153 17.62 -15.99 -4.31
N GLN A 154 17.39 -16.09 -5.63
CA GLN A 154 17.79 -15.07 -6.59
C GLN A 154 17.07 -13.71 -6.38
N LEU A 155 15.79 -13.72 -5.97
CA LEU A 155 15.00 -12.50 -5.82
C LEU A 155 15.50 -11.72 -4.61
N SER A 156 15.69 -12.42 -3.49
CA SER A 156 16.23 -11.88 -2.24
C SER A 156 17.74 -11.61 -2.30
N GLY A 157 18.47 -12.34 -3.13
CA GLY A 157 19.94 -12.32 -3.20
C GLY A 157 20.61 -13.07 -2.05
N LYS A 158 19.87 -13.96 -1.38
CA LYS A 158 20.38 -14.80 -0.30
C LYS A 158 20.80 -16.15 -0.86
N SER A 159 21.95 -16.67 -0.44
CA SER A 159 22.30 -18.06 -0.74
C SER A 159 21.62 -19.01 0.25
N LEU A 160 21.39 -20.26 -0.15
CA LEU A 160 20.86 -21.30 0.73
C LEU A 160 21.77 -21.56 1.95
N ASP A 161 23.06 -21.30 1.84
CA ASP A 161 24.03 -21.47 2.93
C ASP A 161 23.92 -20.32 3.95
N ASP A 162 23.70 -19.09 3.49
CA ASP A 162 23.43 -17.94 4.38
C ASP A 162 22.13 -18.13 5.16
N LEU A 163 21.12 -18.76 4.54
CA LEU A 163 19.84 -19.04 5.17
C LEU A 163 19.96 -20.09 6.29
N ARG A 164 20.78 -21.13 6.09
CA ARG A 164 21.03 -22.16 7.11
C ARG A 164 21.78 -21.63 8.34
N ALA A 165 22.70 -20.69 8.16
CA ALA A 165 23.47 -20.12 9.27
C ALA A 165 22.60 -19.30 10.26
N GLY A 166 21.42 -18.85 9.84
CA GLY A 166 20.49 -18.04 10.64
C GLY A 166 19.39 -18.82 11.37
N GLU A 167 19.13 -20.08 11.02
CA GLU A 167 18.04 -20.85 11.61
C GLU A 167 18.47 -21.53 12.92
N ARG A 168 17.92 -21.04 14.04
CA ARG A 168 17.84 -21.75 15.33
C ARG A 168 16.45 -22.37 15.49
N VAL A 169 16.10 -23.34 14.64
CA VAL A 169 14.77 -23.98 14.67
C VAL A 169 14.92 -25.45 15.04
N ASP A 170 13.96 -25.97 15.82
CA ASP A 170 13.81 -27.40 16.08
C ASP A 170 13.73 -28.17 14.75
N VAL A 171 14.49 -29.26 14.62
CA VAL A 171 14.57 -30.04 13.39
C VAL A 171 13.24 -30.75 13.14
N ASP A 172 12.45 -30.25 12.19
CA ASP A 172 11.28 -30.98 11.68
C ASP A 172 11.76 -32.20 10.88
N THR A 173 11.66 -33.38 11.50
CA THR A 173 12.13 -34.64 10.92
C THR A 173 11.36 -35.09 9.68
N ASN A 174 10.22 -34.45 9.37
CA ASN A 174 9.43 -34.76 8.18
C ASN A 174 9.97 -34.09 6.92
N LYS A 175 10.81 -33.06 7.07
CA LYS A 175 11.44 -32.35 5.96
C LYS A 175 12.74 -33.02 5.55
N ARG A 176 13.00 -33.07 4.25
CA ARG A 176 14.28 -33.50 3.66
C ARG A 176 15.36 -32.43 3.85
N ASP A 177 14.99 -31.16 3.75
CA ASP A 177 15.83 -30.00 4.07
C ASP A 177 15.10 -29.06 5.04
N PRO A 178 15.77 -28.48 6.06
CA PRO A 178 15.13 -27.51 6.96
C PRO A 178 14.42 -26.35 6.26
N LEU A 179 14.95 -25.93 5.11
CA LEU A 179 14.43 -24.83 4.30
C LEU A 179 13.21 -25.22 3.45
N ASP A 180 12.86 -26.51 3.37
CA ASP A 180 11.64 -26.97 2.70
C ASP A 180 10.41 -26.36 3.36
N PHE A 181 9.46 -25.89 2.55
CA PHE A 181 8.27 -25.19 3.03
C PHE A 181 7.00 -25.91 2.64
N VAL A 182 5.96 -25.75 3.47
CA VAL A 182 4.68 -26.46 3.30
C VAL A 182 3.91 -25.86 2.11
N LEU A 183 3.45 -26.75 1.23
CA LEU A 183 2.52 -26.47 0.13
C LEU A 183 1.09 -26.83 0.53
N TRP A 184 0.92 -27.98 1.19
CA TRP A 184 -0.35 -28.45 1.75
C TRP A 184 -0.11 -28.93 3.16
N LYS A 185 -0.90 -28.43 4.12
CA LYS A 185 -0.80 -28.77 5.54
C LYS A 185 -1.94 -29.70 5.92
N ALA A 186 -1.62 -30.85 6.50
CA ALA A 186 -2.61 -31.75 7.07
C ALA A 186 -3.40 -31.03 8.17
N ALA A 187 -4.72 -31.14 8.11
CA ALA A 187 -5.59 -30.48 9.06
C ALA A 187 -5.73 -31.33 10.33
N LYS A 188 -5.72 -30.65 11.48
CA LYS A 188 -6.17 -31.26 12.74
C LYS A 188 -7.69 -31.45 12.71
N PRO A 189 -8.27 -32.35 13.52
CA PRO A 189 -9.71 -32.66 13.49
C PRO A 189 -10.64 -31.45 13.58
N GLU A 190 -10.25 -30.44 14.36
CA GLU A 190 -11.03 -29.23 14.61
C GLU A 190 -10.69 -28.06 13.66
N GLU A 191 -9.76 -28.26 12.73
CA GLU A 191 -9.37 -27.21 11.77
C GLU A 191 -10.21 -27.29 10.48
N PRO A 192 -10.50 -26.13 9.85
CA PRO A 192 -11.11 -26.11 8.52
C PRO A 192 -10.21 -26.86 7.52
N HIS A 193 -10.84 -27.64 6.65
CA HIS A 193 -10.12 -28.53 5.73
C HIS A 193 -10.88 -28.78 4.44
N TRP A 194 -10.11 -29.18 3.44
CA TRP A 194 -10.56 -29.64 2.14
C TRP A 194 -10.00 -31.03 1.87
N ASN A 195 -10.70 -31.79 1.03
CA ASN A 195 -10.19 -33.08 0.55
C ASN A 195 -9.12 -32.83 -0.51
N SER A 196 -8.01 -33.55 -0.43
CA SER A 196 -6.97 -33.58 -1.45
C SER A 196 -6.44 -35.01 -1.64
N PRO A 197 -5.63 -35.27 -2.68
CA PRO A 197 -4.97 -36.56 -2.89
C PRO A 197 -4.10 -37.02 -1.71
N TRP A 198 -3.70 -36.08 -0.83
CA TRP A 198 -2.84 -36.34 0.33
C TRP A 198 -3.62 -36.40 1.65
N GLY A 199 -4.95 -36.40 1.59
CA GLY A 199 -5.84 -36.43 2.74
C GLY A 199 -6.46 -35.07 3.04
N LYS A 200 -7.06 -34.94 4.23
CA LYS A 200 -7.70 -33.70 4.66
C LYS A 200 -6.66 -32.67 5.07
N GLY A 201 -6.71 -31.48 4.47
CA GLY A 201 -5.78 -30.42 4.79
C GLY A 201 -6.19 -29.07 4.24
N ARG A 202 -5.23 -28.17 4.15
CA ARG A 202 -5.42 -26.78 3.72
C ARG A 202 -4.13 -26.26 3.07
N PRO A 203 -4.19 -25.20 2.26
CA PRO A 203 -3.01 -24.65 1.61
C PRO A 203 -1.99 -24.11 2.63
N GLY A 204 -0.72 -24.20 2.28
CA GLY A 204 0.33 -23.41 2.90
C GLY A 204 0.30 -21.96 2.39
N TRP A 205 0.83 -21.02 3.15
CA TRP A 205 0.70 -19.58 2.85
C TRP A 205 1.17 -19.17 1.45
N HIS A 206 2.19 -19.80 0.88
CA HIS A 206 2.78 -19.36 -0.39
C HIS A 206 2.01 -19.82 -1.63
N ILE A 207 1.40 -21.01 -1.59
CA ILE A 207 0.83 -21.64 -2.79
C ILE A 207 -0.37 -20.87 -3.36
N GLU A 208 -1.05 -20.10 -2.50
CA GLU A 208 -2.26 -19.38 -2.88
C GLU A 208 -1.98 -18.34 -3.97
N CYS A 209 -0.93 -17.53 -3.81
CA CYS A 209 -0.60 -16.45 -4.73
C CYS A 209 -0.12 -16.99 -6.07
N SER A 210 0.71 -18.04 -6.07
CA SER A 210 1.12 -18.73 -7.30
C SER A 210 -0.07 -19.30 -8.08
N ALA A 211 -0.98 -20.00 -7.39
CA ALA A 211 -2.14 -20.61 -8.04
C ALA A 211 -3.13 -19.57 -8.58
N MET A 212 -3.50 -18.58 -7.77
CA MET A 212 -4.42 -17.51 -8.18
C MET A 212 -3.83 -16.64 -9.30
N GLY A 213 -2.56 -16.26 -9.19
CA GLY A 213 -1.86 -15.51 -10.23
C GLY A 213 -1.77 -16.28 -11.55
N GLY A 214 -1.44 -17.58 -11.47
CA GLY A 214 -1.37 -18.47 -12.63
C GLY A 214 -2.72 -18.66 -13.33
N GLU A 215 -3.81 -18.77 -12.55
CA GLU A 215 -5.16 -18.88 -13.11
C GLU A 215 -5.62 -17.60 -13.81
N LEU A 216 -5.43 -16.45 -13.16
CA LEU A 216 -5.94 -15.16 -13.66
C LEU A 216 -5.09 -14.63 -14.83
N PHE A 217 -3.79 -14.83 -14.80
CA PHE A 217 -2.86 -14.21 -15.74
C PHE A 217 -2.05 -15.19 -16.59
N GLY A 218 -2.19 -16.49 -16.37
CA GLY A 218 -1.41 -17.52 -17.03
C GLY A 218 -0.01 -17.67 -16.46
N GLN A 219 0.83 -18.44 -17.17
CA GLN A 219 2.16 -18.83 -16.69
C GLN A 219 3.12 -17.66 -16.49
N THR A 220 2.93 -16.52 -17.18
CA THR A 220 3.74 -15.33 -16.95
C THR A 220 2.95 -14.02 -17.07
N PHE A 221 3.32 -13.03 -16.25
CA PHE A 221 2.67 -11.71 -16.24
C PHE A 221 3.63 -10.55 -15.93
N ASP A 222 3.11 -9.32 -16.00
CA ASP A 222 3.91 -8.10 -16.07
C ASP A 222 4.51 -7.70 -14.72
N ILE A 223 3.67 -7.41 -13.72
CA ILE A 223 4.10 -6.80 -12.46
C ILE A 223 3.63 -7.65 -11.28
N HIS A 224 4.52 -7.99 -10.36
CA HIS A 224 4.17 -8.54 -9.04
C HIS A 224 4.68 -7.61 -7.93
N GLY A 225 3.77 -7.22 -7.04
CA GLY A 225 4.04 -6.27 -5.96
C GLY A 225 3.82 -6.81 -4.54
N GLY A 226 4.48 -6.20 -3.56
CA GLY A 226 4.20 -6.45 -2.14
C GLY A 226 5.08 -5.59 -1.20
N GLY A 227 4.94 -5.82 0.10
CA GLY A 227 5.86 -5.24 1.09
C GLY A 227 7.27 -5.84 0.99
N ALA A 228 8.30 -5.12 1.43
CA ALA A 228 9.67 -5.61 1.44
C ALA A 228 9.88 -6.90 2.27
N ASP A 229 9.02 -7.19 3.24
CA ASP A 229 9.00 -8.47 3.97
C ASP A 229 8.52 -9.65 3.13
N LEU A 230 7.75 -9.41 2.08
CA LEU A 230 7.30 -10.48 1.18
C LEU A 230 8.39 -10.93 0.21
N GLN A 231 9.44 -10.13 -0.01
CA GLN A 231 10.57 -10.53 -0.86
C GLN A 231 11.14 -11.90 -0.44
N PHE A 232 11.25 -12.15 0.87
CA PHE A 232 11.63 -13.45 1.40
C PHE A 232 10.93 -13.74 2.74
N PRO A 233 10.33 -14.93 2.91
CA PRO A 233 10.37 -16.06 1.98
C PRO A 233 9.25 -16.05 0.93
N HIS A 234 8.24 -15.18 1.05
CA HIS A 234 6.97 -15.34 0.33
C HIS A 234 7.11 -15.33 -1.21
N HIS A 235 7.53 -14.22 -1.81
CA HIS A 235 7.70 -14.10 -3.25
C HIS A 235 8.81 -15.00 -3.81
N GLU A 236 9.85 -15.31 -3.02
CA GLU A 236 10.87 -16.29 -3.41
C GLU A 236 10.26 -17.69 -3.56
N ASN A 237 9.38 -18.08 -2.63
CA ASN A 237 8.64 -19.33 -2.69
C ASN A 237 7.65 -19.35 -3.86
N GLU A 238 6.98 -18.23 -4.15
CA GLU A 238 6.09 -18.13 -5.31
C GLU A 238 6.82 -18.30 -6.63
N ILE A 239 8.01 -17.72 -6.77
CA ILE A 239 8.86 -17.97 -7.94
C ILE A 239 9.16 -19.46 -8.05
N ALA A 240 9.60 -20.08 -6.95
CA ALA A 240 9.95 -21.50 -6.93
C ALA A 240 8.76 -22.41 -7.28
N GLN A 241 7.57 -22.09 -6.77
CA GLN A 241 6.32 -22.79 -7.07
C GLN A 241 5.91 -22.63 -8.53
N SER A 242 5.72 -21.40 -9.00
CA SER A 242 5.24 -21.12 -10.36
C SER A 242 6.23 -21.62 -11.43
N CYS A 243 7.53 -21.36 -11.25
CA CYS A 243 8.56 -21.85 -12.16
C CYS A 243 8.75 -23.36 -12.05
N GLY A 244 8.61 -23.95 -10.85
CA GLY A 244 8.72 -25.39 -10.65
C GLY A 244 7.56 -26.17 -11.27
N ALA A 245 6.35 -25.59 -11.30
CA ALA A 245 5.18 -26.20 -11.92
C ALA A 245 5.21 -26.11 -13.46
N HIS A 246 5.74 -25.01 -14.02
CA HIS A 246 5.58 -24.71 -15.45
C HIS A 246 6.90 -24.54 -16.23
N ASN A 247 8.05 -24.74 -15.59
CA ASN A 247 9.38 -24.49 -16.17
C ASN A 247 9.55 -23.07 -16.75
N SER A 248 8.89 -22.07 -16.15
CA SER A 248 8.89 -20.69 -16.64
C SER A 248 10.24 -19.99 -16.42
N SER A 249 10.68 -19.23 -17.42
CA SER A 249 11.84 -18.34 -17.36
C SER A 249 11.41 -16.88 -17.36
N CYS A 250 12.25 -15.97 -16.83
CA CYS A 250 11.98 -14.54 -16.92
C CYS A 250 11.86 -14.10 -18.38
N ASN A 251 10.95 -13.17 -18.66
CA ASN A 251 10.77 -12.63 -20.00
C ASN A 251 11.71 -11.44 -20.28
N HIS A 252 12.98 -11.58 -19.88
CA HIS A 252 14.02 -10.54 -19.93
C HIS A 252 15.34 -11.06 -20.48
N ASN A 253 16.10 -10.16 -21.13
CA ASN A 253 17.48 -10.41 -21.53
C ASN A 253 18.40 -10.04 -20.37
N HIS A 254 19.15 -11.02 -19.83
CA HIS A 254 20.17 -10.80 -18.81
C HIS A 254 21.57 -11.17 -19.32
N GLY A 255 21.85 -10.88 -20.59
CA GLY A 255 23.05 -11.37 -21.26
C GLY A 255 23.05 -12.89 -21.26
N ASP A 256 24.13 -13.50 -20.78
CA ASP A 256 24.29 -14.96 -20.73
C ASP A 256 23.61 -15.61 -19.50
N LYS A 257 22.97 -14.83 -18.62
CA LYS A 257 22.30 -15.35 -17.42
C LYS A 257 20.85 -15.68 -17.71
N ILE A 258 20.43 -16.90 -17.44
CA ILE A 258 19.00 -17.27 -17.42
C ILE A 258 18.48 -17.02 -16.00
N ILE A 259 17.49 -16.15 -15.85
CA ILE A 259 16.78 -15.94 -14.58
C ILE A 259 15.45 -16.69 -14.64
N GLN A 260 15.10 -17.45 -13.60
CA GLN A 260 13.84 -18.22 -13.56
C GLN A 260 12.75 -17.40 -12.88
N SER A 261 11.79 -16.85 -13.60
CA SER A 261 10.70 -16.06 -13.00
C SER A 261 9.44 -16.17 -13.84
N HIS A 262 8.28 -16.24 -13.18
CA HIS A 262 6.98 -16.14 -13.84
C HIS A 262 6.51 -14.67 -13.97
N VAL A 263 7.24 -13.73 -13.38
CA VAL A 263 6.92 -12.29 -13.38
C VAL A 263 8.04 -11.52 -14.04
N LYS A 264 7.68 -10.52 -14.84
CA LYS A 264 8.64 -9.63 -15.51
C LYS A 264 9.25 -8.60 -14.56
N TYR A 265 8.43 -7.84 -13.82
CA TYR A 265 8.87 -6.80 -12.88
C TYR A 265 8.40 -7.06 -11.45
N TRP A 266 9.35 -7.16 -10.52
CA TRP A 266 9.06 -7.33 -9.09
C TRP A 266 9.23 -6.01 -8.33
N LEU A 267 8.16 -5.52 -7.71
CA LEU A 267 8.13 -4.23 -7.01
C LEU A 267 7.91 -4.45 -5.51
N HIS A 268 8.74 -3.84 -4.67
CA HIS A 268 8.60 -3.96 -3.22
C HIS A 268 8.65 -2.59 -2.55
N ASN A 269 7.63 -2.23 -1.77
CA ASN A 269 7.66 -1.00 -0.98
C ASN A 269 8.47 -1.18 0.31
N GLY A 270 9.13 -0.12 0.75
CA GLY A 270 9.91 -0.10 1.98
C GLY A 270 9.05 -0.28 3.24
N PHE A 271 9.71 -0.60 4.36
CA PHE A 271 9.06 -0.78 5.66
C PHE A 271 8.55 0.54 6.26
N ILE A 272 7.47 0.46 7.04
CA ILE A 272 7.19 1.45 8.07
C ILE A 272 8.04 1.13 9.31
N ARG A 273 8.68 2.14 9.87
CA ARG A 273 9.44 2.06 11.12
C ARG A 273 8.85 2.98 12.18
N VAL A 274 9.00 2.65 13.45
CA VAL A 274 8.68 3.51 14.60
C VAL A 274 9.95 3.62 15.44
N ASP A 275 10.42 4.82 15.71
CA ASP A 275 11.71 5.07 16.41
C ASP A 275 12.91 4.33 15.78
N ASN A 276 12.94 4.27 14.45
CA ASN A 276 13.90 3.50 13.64
C ASN A 276 13.84 1.97 13.80
N GLU A 277 12.93 1.43 14.61
CA GLU A 277 12.66 0.00 14.72
C GLU A 277 11.52 -0.44 13.79
N LYS A 278 11.48 -1.73 13.44
CA LYS A 278 10.36 -2.28 12.66
C LYS A 278 9.10 -2.31 13.52
N MET A 279 7.97 -1.89 12.95
CA MET A 279 6.66 -2.02 13.60
C MET A 279 6.32 -3.49 13.87
N SER A 280 5.95 -3.84 15.10
CA SER A 280 5.47 -5.17 15.47
C SER A 280 4.55 -5.13 16.70
N LYS A 281 3.58 -6.06 16.76
CA LYS A 281 2.69 -6.18 17.94
C LYS A 281 3.47 -6.46 19.24
N SER A 282 4.54 -7.26 19.16
CA SER A 282 5.36 -7.64 20.32
C SER A 282 6.17 -6.49 20.93
N LEU A 283 6.52 -5.47 20.14
CA LEU A 283 7.24 -4.29 20.62
C LEU A 283 6.30 -3.18 21.12
N GLY A 284 4.97 -3.40 21.08
CA GLY A 284 3.98 -2.40 21.50
C GLY A 284 3.92 -1.16 20.60
N ASN A 285 4.67 -1.11 19.50
CA ASN A 285 4.76 0.01 18.56
C ASN A 285 3.86 -0.16 17.31
N PHE A 286 2.76 -0.90 17.47
CA PHE A 286 1.81 -1.25 16.42
C PHE A 286 0.59 -0.33 16.44
N PHE A 287 0.32 0.35 15.33
CA PHE A 287 -0.82 1.26 15.20
C PHE A 287 -1.73 0.83 14.05
N THR A 288 -3.01 0.60 14.36
CA THR A 288 -4.01 0.33 13.32
C THR A 288 -4.25 1.58 12.48
N ILE A 289 -4.74 1.40 11.25
CA ILE A 289 -5.17 2.53 10.42
C ILE A 289 -6.23 3.33 11.18
N ARG A 290 -7.21 2.63 11.78
CA ARG A 290 -8.28 3.23 12.56
C ARG A 290 -7.79 4.08 13.72
N ASP A 291 -6.76 3.64 14.44
CA ASP A 291 -6.20 4.42 15.56
C ASP A 291 -5.52 5.70 15.07
N VAL A 292 -4.82 5.64 13.94
CA VAL A 292 -4.22 6.84 13.33
C VAL A 292 -5.32 7.78 12.82
N LEU A 293 -6.38 7.25 12.21
CA LEU A 293 -7.50 8.03 11.67
C LEU A 293 -8.38 8.70 12.72
N LYS A 294 -8.30 8.29 13.99
CA LYS A 294 -8.92 9.04 15.10
C LYS A 294 -8.25 10.40 15.31
N LYS A 295 -6.93 10.49 15.05
CA LYS A 295 -6.13 11.70 15.28
C LYS A 295 -5.90 12.53 14.01
N TYR A 296 -5.77 11.86 12.87
CA TYR A 296 -5.37 12.48 11.61
C TYR A 296 -6.42 12.24 10.52
N GLN A 297 -6.65 13.27 9.70
CA GLN A 297 -7.51 13.13 8.53
C GLN A 297 -6.94 12.07 7.57
N PRO A 298 -7.78 11.29 6.87
CA PRO A 298 -7.29 10.22 6.00
C PRO A 298 -6.32 10.68 4.91
N GLU A 299 -6.57 11.84 4.30
CA GLU A 299 -5.69 12.38 3.27
C GLU A 299 -4.30 12.79 3.82
N VAL A 300 -4.21 13.19 5.09
CA VAL A 300 -2.92 13.45 5.76
C VAL A 300 -2.10 12.17 5.85
N VAL A 301 -2.73 11.04 6.20
CA VAL A 301 -2.05 9.73 6.26
C VAL A 301 -1.60 9.30 4.87
N ARG A 302 -2.44 9.48 3.85
CA ARG A 302 -2.09 9.22 2.45
C ARG A 302 -0.91 10.07 1.99
N PHE A 303 -0.95 11.37 2.24
CA PHE A 303 0.14 12.30 1.91
C PHE A 303 1.44 11.93 2.64
N PHE A 304 1.36 11.56 3.92
CA PHE A 304 2.51 11.08 4.70
C PHE A 304 3.13 9.82 4.10
N ILE A 305 2.34 8.90 3.56
CA ILE A 305 2.87 7.71 2.87
C ILE A 305 3.55 8.08 1.56
N LEU A 306 2.92 8.95 0.76
CA LEU A 306 3.37 9.27 -0.59
C LEU A 306 4.51 10.29 -0.65
N ARG A 307 4.74 11.09 0.40
CA ARG A 307 5.83 12.09 0.42
C ARG A 307 7.25 11.48 0.42
N ALA A 308 7.36 10.18 0.69
CA ALA A 308 8.61 9.44 0.60
C ALA A 308 8.55 8.46 -0.58
N HIS A 309 9.69 8.26 -1.25
CA HIS A 309 9.79 7.27 -2.33
C HIS A 309 9.34 5.89 -1.84
N TYR A 310 8.52 5.18 -2.62
CA TYR A 310 7.83 3.97 -2.17
C TYR A 310 8.77 2.87 -1.66
N ARG A 311 9.98 2.77 -2.22
CA ARG A 311 11.02 1.79 -1.83
C ARG A 311 11.79 2.15 -0.56
N SER A 312 11.81 3.41 -0.16
CA SER A 312 12.58 3.88 1.00
C SER A 312 11.88 3.51 2.31
N PRO A 313 12.58 3.18 3.41
CA PRO A 313 11.93 3.09 4.72
C PRO A 313 11.22 4.40 5.07
N LEU A 314 10.06 4.31 5.71
CA LEU A 314 9.27 5.47 6.14
C LEU A 314 9.12 5.43 7.64
N ASN A 315 9.66 6.44 8.32
CA ASN A 315 9.62 6.55 9.77
C ASN A 315 8.31 7.21 10.20
N TYR A 316 7.53 6.51 11.02
CA TYR A 316 6.33 7.01 11.66
C TYR A 316 6.65 7.64 13.01
N SER A 317 6.11 8.82 13.23
CA SER A 317 5.96 9.49 14.52
C SER A 317 4.80 10.49 14.41
N ASP A 318 4.18 10.85 15.54
CA ASP A 318 3.14 11.90 15.55
C ASP A 318 3.69 13.22 14.97
N ALA A 319 4.97 13.56 15.25
CA ALA A 319 5.64 14.73 14.68
C ALA A 319 5.73 14.69 13.14
N HIS A 320 5.97 13.52 12.52
CA HIS A 320 6.01 13.41 11.06
C HIS A 320 4.61 13.53 10.43
N LEU A 321 3.57 13.07 11.12
CA LEU A 321 2.19 13.25 10.67
C LEU A 321 1.71 14.69 10.85
N ASP A 322 2.11 15.36 11.92
CA ASP A 322 1.86 16.80 12.12
C ASP A 322 2.54 17.63 11.02
N ASP A 323 3.79 17.31 10.68
CA ASP A 323 4.48 17.95 9.54
C ASP A 323 3.80 17.65 8.19
N ALA A 324 3.34 16.42 7.99
CA ALA A 324 2.56 16.05 6.81
C ALA A 324 1.24 16.83 6.72
N LYS A 325 0.53 16.98 7.84
CA LYS A 325 -0.70 17.79 7.96
C LYS A 325 -0.44 19.24 7.58
N ASN A 326 0.58 19.86 8.18
CA ASN A 326 0.94 21.25 7.92
C ASN A 326 1.35 21.46 6.44
N SER A 327 2.09 20.51 5.88
CA SER A 327 2.50 20.53 4.48
C SER A 327 1.31 20.42 3.53
N LEU A 328 0.38 19.50 3.79
CA LEU A 328 -0.84 19.35 3.00
C LEU A 328 -1.76 20.56 3.13
N ALA A 329 -1.90 21.12 4.34
CA ALA A 329 -2.66 22.34 4.59
C ALA A 329 -2.10 23.54 3.79
N ARG A 330 -0.79 23.63 3.55
CA ARG A 330 -0.22 24.67 2.66
C ARG A 330 -0.72 24.55 1.23
N LEU A 331 -0.83 23.34 0.69
CA LEU A 331 -1.35 23.11 -0.65
C LEU A 331 -2.84 23.48 -0.73
N TYR A 332 -3.63 23.08 0.27
CA TYR A 332 -5.04 23.45 0.36
C TYR A 332 -5.26 24.95 0.56
N ASN A 333 -4.43 25.64 1.34
CA ASN A 333 -4.47 27.09 1.46
C ASN A 333 -4.29 27.79 0.12
N THR A 334 -3.42 27.28 -0.76
CA THR A 334 -3.28 27.81 -2.13
C THR A 334 -4.57 27.67 -2.91
N LEU A 335 -5.20 26.49 -2.88
CA LEU A 335 -6.46 26.23 -3.60
C LEU A 335 -7.64 27.03 -3.01
N ASN A 336 -7.57 27.39 -1.73
CA ASN A 336 -8.56 28.27 -1.08
C ASN A 336 -8.33 29.75 -1.45
N ASN A 337 -7.08 30.20 -1.53
CA ASN A 337 -6.75 31.59 -1.87
C ASN A 337 -6.96 31.89 -3.36
N VAL A 338 -6.69 30.90 -4.22
CA VAL A 338 -6.75 31.04 -5.67
C VAL A 338 -7.67 29.94 -6.21
N ALA A 339 -8.88 30.36 -6.61
CA ALA A 339 -9.86 29.43 -7.15
C ALA A 339 -9.28 28.71 -8.40
N PRO A 340 -9.24 27.36 -8.42
CA PRO A 340 -8.64 26.63 -9.53
C PRO A 340 -9.51 26.71 -10.79
N ALA A 341 -8.90 27.08 -11.92
CA ALA A 341 -9.55 26.98 -13.22
C ALA A 341 -9.65 25.52 -13.68
N ALA A 342 -10.55 25.24 -14.61
CA ALA A 342 -10.54 23.97 -15.33
C ALA A 342 -9.19 23.79 -16.05
N PHE A 343 -8.59 22.61 -15.92
CA PHE A 343 -7.26 22.33 -16.44
C PHE A 343 -7.24 21.02 -17.21
N GLU A 344 -6.80 21.07 -18.47
CA GLU A 344 -6.64 19.87 -19.30
C GLU A 344 -5.25 19.27 -19.07
N LEU A 345 -5.24 18.12 -18.40
CA LEU A 345 -4.03 17.49 -17.92
C LEU A 345 -3.38 16.62 -19.00
N THR A 346 -2.25 17.08 -19.54
CA THR A 346 -1.38 16.30 -20.41
C THR A 346 0.08 16.45 -19.96
N GLU A 347 0.96 15.51 -20.34
CA GLU A 347 2.39 15.58 -20.02
C GLU A 347 3.01 16.93 -20.47
N ASN A 348 2.57 17.46 -21.60
CA ASN A 348 3.20 18.60 -22.26
C ASN A 348 2.48 19.94 -22.07
N THR A 349 1.41 20.00 -21.25
CA THR A 349 0.61 21.23 -21.06
C THR A 349 1.48 22.41 -20.61
N ASN A 350 2.36 22.22 -19.62
CA ASN A 350 3.30 23.25 -19.18
C ASN A 350 4.61 22.63 -18.64
N GLU A 351 5.51 23.45 -18.08
CA GLU A 351 6.78 22.95 -17.53
C GLU A 351 6.60 22.07 -16.28
N TYR A 352 5.59 22.35 -15.46
CA TYR A 352 5.33 21.60 -14.23
C TYR A 352 4.73 20.24 -14.53
N THR A 353 3.84 20.13 -15.52
CA THR A 353 3.36 18.83 -15.98
C THR A 353 4.53 17.98 -16.50
N ARG A 354 5.45 18.57 -17.28
CA ARG A 354 6.65 17.84 -17.75
C ARG A 354 7.55 17.39 -16.60
N LYS A 355 7.82 18.26 -15.61
CA LYS A 355 8.61 17.91 -14.42
C LYS A 355 7.94 16.79 -13.60
N PHE A 356 6.63 16.88 -13.37
CA PHE A 356 5.89 15.89 -12.62
C PHE A 356 5.86 14.53 -13.34
N PHE A 357 5.57 14.52 -14.64
CA PHE A 357 5.60 13.29 -15.44
C PHE A 357 7.01 12.68 -15.50
N ALA A 358 8.06 13.49 -15.59
CA ALA A 358 9.43 13.00 -15.54
C ALA A 358 9.75 12.32 -14.20
N ALA A 359 9.35 12.94 -13.08
CA ALA A 359 9.51 12.36 -11.74
C ALA A 359 8.76 11.03 -11.59
N MET A 360 7.48 11.00 -11.96
CA MET A 360 6.67 9.78 -11.85
C MET A 360 7.10 8.69 -12.84
N ASN A 361 7.63 9.06 -14.00
CA ASN A 361 8.22 8.12 -14.96
C ASN A 361 9.57 7.56 -14.49
N ASP A 362 10.23 8.18 -13.51
CA ASP A 362 11.47 7.68 -12.92
C ASP A 362 11.19 6.84 -11.66
N ASP A 363 10.70 5.60 -11.84
CA ASP A 363 10.38 4.66 -10.76
C ASP A 363 9.36 5.24 -9.75
N PHE A 364 8.33 5.93 -10.24
CA PHE A 364 7.30 6.54 -9.40
C PHE A 364 7.88 7.49 -8.33
N GLY A 365 8.77 8.40 -8.76
CA GLY A 365 9.49 9.36 -7.93
C GLY A 365 8.59 10.39 -7.24
N THR A 366 7.87 9.96 -6.20
CA THR A 366 6.90 10.81 -5.51
C THR A 366 7.52 11.98 -4.76
N ALA A 367 8.73 11.83 -4.23
CA ALA A 367 9.39 12.93 -3.49
C ALA A 367 9.62 14.14 -4.41
N GLU A 368 10.12 13.89 -5.62
CA GLU A 368 10.31 14.90 -6.66
C GLU A 368 8.94 15.42 -7.17
N ALA A 369 7.96 14.54 -7.37
CA ALA A 369 6.62 14.92 -7.78
C ALA A 369 5.95 15.87 -6.76
N MET A 370 6.09 15.59 -5.45
CA MET A 370 5.61 16.47 -4.38
C MET A 370 6.30 17.84 -4.41
N SER A 371 7.61 17.88 -4.68
CA SER A 371 8.34 19.15 -4.83
C SER A 371 7.72 20.01 -5.94
N VAL A 372 7.30 19.41 -7.05
CA VAL A 372 6.62 20.12 -8.15
C VAL A 372 5.27 20.69 -7.69
N LEU A 373 4.51 19.96 -6.87
CA LEU A 373 3.25 20.48 -6.31
C LEU A 373 3.49 21.72 -5.44
N PHE A 374 4.53 21.73 -4.61
CA PHE A 374 4.87 22.90 -3.80
C PHE A 374 5.41 24.08 -4.63
N GLU A 375 6.18 23.81 -5.69
CA GLU A 375 6.63 24.83 -6.64
C GLU A 375 5.41 25.51 -7.31
N LEU A 376 4.47 24.70 -7.82
CA LEU A 376 3.20 25.18 -8.37
C LEU A 376 2.39 25.99 -7.35
N ALA A 377 2.32 25.53 -6.10
CA ALA A 377 1.59 26.22 -5.05
C ALA A 377 2.16 27.63 -4.80
N ASN A 378 3.48 27.78 -4.80
CA ASN A 378 4.14 29.07 -4.65
C ASN A 378 3.83 30.01 -5.83
N GLU A 379 3.95 29.52 -7.06
CA GLU A 379 3.72 30.31 -8.27
C GLU A 379 2.25 30.68 -8.45
N ALA A 380 1.31 29.79 -8.08
CA ALA A 380 -0.11 30.09 -8.05
C ALA A 380 -0.43 31.26 -7.11
N ASN A 381 0.08 31.25 -5.87
CA ASN A 381 -0.14 32.35 -4.92
C ASN A 381 0.54 33.65 -5.36
N LYS A 382 1.81 33.58 -5.78
CA LYS A 382 2.62 34.73 -6.19
C LYS A 382 2.01 35.52 -7.34
N HIS A 383 1.41 34.80 -8.30
CA HIS A 383 0.81 35.38 -9.49
C HIS A 383 -0.72 35.43 -9.46
N ASN A 384 -1.35 34.98 -8.37
CA ASN A 384 -2.80 34.79 -8.26
C ASN A 384 -3.37 34.02 -9.48
N SER A 385 -2.66 32.97 -9.90
CA SER A 385 -2.93 32.26 -11.16
C SER A 385 -3.88 31.09 -10.96
N ALA A 386 -5.13 31.27 -11.42
CA ALA A 386 -6.15 30.22 -11.44
C ALA A 386 -5.74 29.00 -12.28
N GLU A 387 -4.95 29.22 -13.34
CA GLU A 387 -4.42 28.15 -14.19
C GLU A 387 -3.41 27.27 -13.42
N PHE A 388 -2.49 27.88 -12.67
CA PHE A 388 -1.54 27.11 -11.83
C PHE A 388 -2.21 26.41 -10.67
N ALA A 389 -3.24 27.02 -10.06
CA ALA A 389 -4.08 26.34 -9.07
C ALA A 389 -4.84 25.14 -9.69
N GLY A 390 -5.35 25.28 -10.91
CA GLY A 390 -5.96 24.19 -11.68
C GLY A 390 -4.96 23.06 -11.98
N CYS A 391 -3.76 23.39 -12.42
CA CYS A 391 -2.66 22.45 -12.65
C CYS A 391 -2.26 21.72 -11.35
N LEU A 392 -2.11 22.44 -10.23
CA LEU A 392 -1.84 21.87 -8.92
C LEU A 392 -2.89 20.83 -8.52
N LYS A 393 -4.18 21.20 -8.63
CA LYS A 393 -5.28 20.29 -8.30
C LYS A 393 -5.31 19.05 -9.19
N ALA A 394 -5.04 19.22 -10.49
CA ALA A 394 -5.02 18.14 -11.46
C ALA A 394 -3.87 17.14 -11.18
N LEU A 395 -2.65 17.63 -10.93
CA LEU A 395 -1.50 16.79 -10.59
C LEU A 395 -1.63 16.13 -9.21
N GLY A 396 -2.16 16.84 -8.21
CA GLY A 396 -2.51 16.25 -6.92
C GLY A 396 -3.51 15.10 -7.07
N GLY A 397 -4.49 15.25 -7.96
CA GLY A 397 -5.50 14.23 -8.25
C GLY A 397 -4.92 12.92 -8.79
N MET A 398 -3.81 12.97 -9.55
CA MET A 398 -3.11 11.75 -9.99
C MET A 398 -2.57 10.92 -8.81
N LEU A 399 -2.26 11.56 -7.69
CA LEU A 399 -1.81 10.92 -6.45
C LEU A 399 -2.96 10.67 -5.48
N GLY A 400 -4.21 10.98 -5.85
CA GLY A 400 -5.36 10.90 -4.95
C GLY A 400 -5.33 11.96 -3.82
N LEU A 401 -4.83 13.15 -4.12
CA LEU A 401 -4.70 14.28 -3.19
C LEU A 401 -5.39 15.53 -3.75
N LEU A 402 -5.69 16.50 -2.90
CA LEU A 402 -6.19 17.84 -3.24
C LEU A 402 -7.58 17.85 -3.92
N GLN A 403 -8.39 16.83 -3.67
CA GLN A 403 -9.70 16.68 -4.29
C GLN A 403 -10.86 17.14 -3.40
N GLU A 404 -10.64 17.30 -2.10
CA GLU A 404 -11.63 17.85 -1.19
C GLU A 404 -11.87 19.35 -1.46
N GLU A 405 -12.96 19.86 -0.90
CA GLU A 405 -13.20 21.30 -0.89
C GLU A 405 -12.19 21.96 0.07
N PRO A 406 -11.39 22.95 -0.37
CA PRO A 406 -10.29 23.47 0.44
C PRO A 406 -10.69 24.00 1.81
N GLN A 407 -11.81 24.72 1.91
CA GLN A 407 -12.26 25.25 3.19
C GLN A 407 -12.68 24.12 4.14
N ALA A 408 -13.38 23.10 3.65
CA ALA A 408 -13.76 21.93 4.41
C ALA A 408 -12.54 21.20 4.95
N PHE A 409 -11.51 20.97 4.14
CA PHE A 409 -10.25 20.35 4.58
C PHE A 409 -9.53 21.19 5.67
N LEU A 410 -9.44 22.51 5.46
CA LEU A 410 -8.73 23.42 6.37
C LEU A 410 -9.46 23.62 7.71
N GLN A 411 -10.78 23.40 7.73
CA GLN A 411 -11.63 23.52 8.91
C GLN A 411 -11.91 22.17 9.58
N SER A 412 -11.62 21.05 8.89
CA SER A 412 -11.73 19.70 9.42
C SER A 412 -10.52 19.31 10.28
N GLY A 413 -10.73 18.36 11.18
CA GLY A 413 -9.73 17.89 12.14
C GLY A 413 -10.38 17.40 13.43
N ALA A 414 -9.74 16.44 14.10
CA ALA A 414 -10.30 15.79 15.28
C ALA A 414 -10.72 16.82 16.35
N SER A 415 -12.01 16.79 16.68
CA SER A 415 -12.68 17.66 17.66
C SER A 415 -12.55 17.18 19.09
N ASP A 416 -11.87 16.05 19.33
CA ASP A 416 -12.01 15.29 20.59
C ASP A 416 -11.64 16.11 21.84
N ASP A 417 -10.87 17.20 21.71
CA ASP A 417 -10.54 18.13 22.82
C ASP A 417 -10.65 19.65 22.45
N GLY A 418 -11.41 20.02 21.41
CA GLY A 418 -11.41 21.40 20.85
C GLY A 418 -12.78 22.00 20.52
N LEU A 419 -12.79 23.30 20.21
CA LEU A 419 -14.00 24.02 19.78
C LEU A 419 -14.58 23.43 18.49
N SER A 420 -15.90 23.24 18.44
CA SER A 420 -16.67 22.92 17.25
C SER A 420 -16.62 24.05 16.21
N ALA A 421 -16.93 23.74 14.95
CA ALA A 421 -17.00 24.77 13.90
C ALA A 421 -18.00 25.88 14.25
N ASP A 422 -19.13 25.52 14.86
CA ASP A 422 -20.16 26.48 15.28
C ASP A 422 -19.67 27.40 16.40
N GLU A 423 -19.01 26.86 17.42
CA GLU A 423 -18.39 27.67 18.49
C GLU A 423 -17.31 28.60 17.95
N ILE A 424 -16.50 28.13 16.99
CA ILE A 424 -15.47 28.97 16.35
C ILE A 424 -16.13 30.11 15.57
N ASN A 425 -17.17 29.81 14.78
CA ASN A 425 -17.90 30.81 14.02
C ASN A 425 -18.60 31.82 14.95
N GLU A 426 -19.13 31.38 16.09
CA GLU A 426 -19.71 32.26 17.10
C GLU A 426 -18.66 33.19 17.70
N LEU A 427 -17.49 32.67 18.09
CA LEU A 427 -16.37 33.49 18.58
C LEU A 427 -15.90 34.49 17.53
N ILE A 428 -15.84 34.11 16.25
CA ILE A 428 -15.49 35.02 15.15
C ILE A 428 -16.53 36.12 15.00
N ALA A 429 -17.82 35.81 15.11
CA ALA A 429 -18.89 36.80 15.09
C ALA A 429 -18.78 37.78 16.26
N GLN A 430 -18.56 37.27 17.48
CA GLN A 430 -18.32 38.09 18.67
C GLN A 430 -17.09 38.99 18.50
N ARG A 431 -16.00 38.45 17.95
CA ARG A 431 -14.78 39.22 17.65
C ARG A 431 -15.03 40.32 16.62
N LYS A 432 -15.82 40.04 15.59
CA LYS A 432 -16.21 41.03 14.58
C LYS A 432 -16.98 42.19 15.23
N THR A 433 -17.97 41.90 16.08
CA THR A 433 -18.71 42.92 16.84
C THR A 433 -17.80 43.71 17.77
N ALA A 434 -16.84 43.06 18.44
CA ALA A 434 -15.84 43.74 19.28
C ALA A 434 -14.99 44.73 18.46
N ARG A 435 -14.57 44.36 17.24
CA ARG A 435 -13.81 45.25 16.34
C ARG A 435 -14.66 46.42 15.83
N GLU A 436 -15.91 46.17 15.43
CA GLU A 436 -16.85 47.20 14.98
C GLU A 436 -17.15 48.24 16.07
N THR A 437 -17.24 47.78 17.32
CA THR A 437 -17.45 48.63 18.51
C THR A 437 -16.14 49.19 19.09
N LYS A 438 -14.99 48.95 18.44
CA LYS A 438 -13.64 49.37 18.87
C LYS A 438 -13.24 48.84 20.26
N ASN A 439 -13.82 47.73 20.71
CA ASN A 439 -13.41 46.99 21.90
C ASN A 439 -12.23 46.06 21.57
N TRP A 440 -11.02 46.64 21.51
CA TRP A 440 -9.80 45.91 21.15
C TRP A 440 -9.42 44.83 22.17
N ALA A 441 -9.66 45.07 23.46
CA ALA A 441 -9.36 44.12 24.52
C ALA A 441 -10.16 42.82 24.37
N GLU A 442 -11.46 42.92 24.06
CA GLU A 442 -12.28 41.73 23.82
C GLU A 442 -11.94 41.04 22.49
N SER A 443 -11.63 41.81 21.45
CA SER A 443 -11.16 41.25 20.17
C SER A 443 -9.87 40.43 20.35
N ASP A 444 -8.92 40.93 21.15
CA ASP A 444 -7.67 40.23 21.44
C ASP A 444 -7.90 39.02 22.35
N ARG A 445 -8.73 39.14 23.40
CA ARG A 445 -9.12 38.00 24.26
C ARG A 445 -9.69 36.84 23.43
N ILE A 446 -10.60 37.13 22.50
CA ILE A 446 -11.21 36.11 21.65
C ILE A 446 -10.17 35.50 20.70
N ARG A 447 -9.29 36.31 20.11
CA ARG A 447 -8.19 35.81 19.27
C ARG A 447 -7.29 34.86 20.06
N ASP A 448 -6.98 35.20 21.30
CA ASP A 448 -6.10 34.40 22.16
C ASP A 448 -6.77 33.10 22.60
N VAL A 449 -8.09 33.09 22.84
CA VAL A 449 -8.88 31.86 23.03
C VAL A 449 -8.82 30.97 21.80
N LEU A 450 -9.08 31.53 20.62
CA LEU A 450 -9.01 30.78 19.35
C LEU A 450 -7.61 30.20 19.13
N ALA A 451 -6.56 30.99 19.37
CA ALA A 451 -5.17 30.54 19.25
C ALA A 451 -4.80 29.45 20.26
N ALA A 452 -5.33 29.51 21.50
CA ALA A 452 -5.13 28.46 22.51
C ALA A 452 -5.73 27.10 22.07
N HIS A 453 -6.81 27.14 21.28
CA HIS A 453 -7.40 25.97 20.62
C HIS A 453 -6.78 25.66 19.25
N LYS A 454 -5.59 26.24 18.95
CA LYS A 454 -4.88 26.10 17.67
C LYS A 454 -5.71 26.53 16.46
N ILE A 455 -6.61 27.48 16.62
CA ILE A 455 -7.37 28.07 15.52
C ILE A 455 -6.64 29.31 15.02
N ILE A 456 -6.28 29.30 13.75
CA ILE A 456 -5.62 30.43 13.09
C ILE A 456 -6.69 31.25 12.40
N VAL A 457 -6.77 32.54 12.75
CA VAL A 457 -7.74 33.49 12.21
C VAL A 457 -7.04 34.45 11.24
N LYS A 458 -7.63 34.66 10.06
CA LYS A 458 -7.12 35.57 9.04
C LYS A 458 -8.20 36.59 8.68
N ASP A 459 -7.89 37.88 8.91
CA ASP A 459 -8.77 38.98 8.52
C ASP A 459 -8.42 39.45 7.10
N SER A 460 -9.41 39.63 6.23
CA SER A 460 -9.29 40.22 4.90
C SER A 460 -10.37 41.30 4.68
N ALA A 461 -10.34 41.96 3.52
CA ALA A 461 -11.38 42.93 3.15
C ALA A 461 -12.77 42.30 3.01
N ASP A 462 -12.84 41.01 2.67
CA ASP A 462 -14.07 40.26 2.42
C ASP A 462 -14.63 39.59 3.68
N GLY A 463 -13.86 39.57 4.78
CA GLY A 463 -14.28 39.01 6.07
C GLY A 463 -13.15 38.34 6.85
N THR A 464 -13.54 37.60 7.89
CA THR A 464 -12.62 36.82 8.73
C THR A 464 -12.76 35.34 8.38
N THR A 465 -11.67 34.68 7.99
CA THR A 465 -11.60 33.23 7.78
C THR A 465 -10.78 32.55 8.87
N TRP A 466 -10.93 31.24 9.01
CA TRP A 466 -10.19 30.46 10.01
C TRP A 466 -9.83 29.05 9.51
N THR A 467 -8.74 28.52 10.06
CA THR A 467 -8.26 27.15 9.81
C THR A 467 -7.82 26.48 11.12
N ARG A 468 -7.88 25.15 11.19
CA ARG A 468 -7.30 24.39 12.31
C ARG A 468 -5.79 24.18 12.09
N GLY A 469 -4.99 24.51 13.10
CA GLY A 469 -3.56 24.25 13.17
C GLY A 469 -3.21 22.82 13.53
#